data_AF-A0A1Q6F1T2-F1
#
_entry.id   AF-A0A1Q6F1T2-F1
#
_cell.length_a   1.000
_cell.length_b   1.000
_cell.length_c   1.000
_cell.angle_alpha   90.00
_cell.angle_beta   90.00
_cell.angle_gamma   90.00
#
_symmetry.space_group_name_H-M   'P 1'
#
loop_
_entity.id
_entity.type
_entity.pdbx_description
1 polymer ?
#
loop_
_entity_poly.entity_id
_entity_poly.type
_entity_poly.pdbx_seq_one_letter_code
_entity_poly.pdbx_strand_id
1 'polypeptide(L)'
;MSARDAVDAVRARSGVGMPPVDVAPGDAAAMRTAIKHERRIELAFEDHRYWDLRRWDDAGTVLNRPLRGVKVTRSGDGFAYTPFEVAKRIFDAPKMNLYPIPQAEIVKSGGVLDQNPGW
;
A
#
# COMPACT_ATOMS: atom_id res chain seq x y z
N MET A 1 11.71 -24.06 -4.19
CA MET A 1 10.67 -23.27 -3.52
C MET A 1 10.02 -22.36 -4.55
N SER A 2 8.73 -22.55 -4.78
CA SER A 2 7.91 -21.72 -5.69
C SER A 2 7.43 -20.44 -4.99
N ALA A 3 6.87 -19.48 -5.75
CA ALA A 3 6.23 -18.30 -5.16
C ALA A 3 5.04 -18.66 -4.27
N ARG A 4 4.31 -19.74 -4.60
CA ARG A 4 3.22 -20.27 -3.78
C ARG A 4 3.77 -20.81 -2.47
N ASP A 5 4.80 -21.67 -2.53
CA ASP A 5 5.40 -22.27 -1.34
C ASP A 5 5.87 -21.19 -0.36
N ALA A 6 6.45 -20.09 -0.88
CA ALA A 6 6.92 -18.99 -0.05
C ALA A 6 5.79 -18.22 0.65
N VAL A 7 4.68 -17.95 -0.04
CA VAL A 7 3.50 -17.30 0.56
C VAL A 7 2.83 -18.23 1.57
N ASP A 8 2.67 -19.50 1.23
CA ASP A 8 2.04 -20.49 2.09
C ASP A 8 2.86 -20.76 3.36
N ALA A 9 4.19 -20.65 3.30
CA ALA A 9 5.04 -20.71 4.48
C ALA A 9 4.75 -19.58 5.48
N VAL A 10 4.46 -18.36 5.01
CA VAL A 10 4.07 -17.23 5.87
C VAL A 10 2.69 -17.48 6.49
N ARG A 11 1.73 -17.93 5.67
CA ARG A 11 0.34 -18.19 6.08
C ARG A 11 0.25 -19.33 7.09
N ALA A 12 1.08 -20.36 6.93
CA ALA A 12 1.14 -21.52 7.82
C ALA A 12 1.98 -21.30 9.09
N ARG A 13 2.61 -20.12 9.28
CA ARG A 13 3.39 -19.79 10.48
C ARG A 13 2.56 -20.07 11.74
N SER A 14 3.20 -20.66 12.75
CA SER A 14 2.59 -20.91 14.06
C SER A 14 2.03 -19.59 14.64
N GLY A 15 0.77 -19.61 15.07
CA GLY A 15 0.03 -18.42 15.54
C GLY A 15 -0.73 -17.66 14.45
N VAL A 16 -0.48 -17.93 13.15
CA VAL A 16 -1.29 -17.40 12.03
C VAL A 16 -2.30 -18.44 11.56
N GLY A 17 -1.82 -19.62 11.14
CA GLY A 17 -2.67 -20.77 10.79
C GLY A 17 -3.68 -20.51 9.66
N MET A 18 -3.34 -19.65 8.70
CA MET A 18 -4.21 -19.38 7.55
C MET A 18 -4.15 -20.51 6.52
N PRO A 19 -5.26 -20.79 5.81
CA PRO A 19 -5.25 -21.80 4.74
C PRO A 19 -4.29 -21.39 3.61
N PRO A 20 -3.79 -22.33 2.80
CA PRO A 20 -2.99 -22.03 1.62
C PRO A 20 -3.67 -21.03 0.67
N VAL A 21 -2.88 -20.33 -0.13
CA VAL A 21 -3.40 -19.35 -1.08
C VAL A 21 -4.30 -20.00 -2.14
N ASP A 22 -5.53 -19.48 -2.24
CA ASP A 22 -6.52 -19.97 -3.20
C ASP A 22 -6.40 -19.20 -4.53
N VAL A 23 -5.48 -19.66 -5.37
CA VAL A 23 -5.22 -19.14 -6.72
C VAL A 23 -5.07 -20.34 -7.66
N ALA A 24 -5.59 -20.27 -8.88
CA ALA A 24 -5.39 -21.35 -9.84
C ALA A 24 -3.91 -21.51 -10.23
N PRO A 25 -3.38 -22.75 -10.39
CA PRO A 25 -2.05 -22.96 -10.93
C PRO A 25 -1.89 -22.29 -12.31
N GLY A 26 -0.77 -21.58 -12.51
CA GLY A 26 -0.47 -20.88 -13.77
C GLY A 26 -1.03 -19.45 -13.87
N ASP A 27 -1.95 -19.03 -12.99
CA ASP A 27 -2.44 -17.65 -12.98
C ASP A 27 -1.47 -16.70 -12.25
N ALA A 28 -0.48 -16.21 -13.00
CA ALA A 28 0.53 -15.30 -12.48
C ALA A 28 -0.03 -13.95 -12.00
N ALA A 29 -1.13 -13.47 -12.59
CA ALA A 29 -1.72 -12.18 -12.24
C ALA A 29 -2.50 -12.26 -10.91
N ALA A 30 -3.30 -13.32 -10.74
CA ALA A 30 -3.96 -13.61 -9.47
C ALA A 30 -2.93 -13.89 -8.37
N MET A 31 -1.87 -14.66 -8.67
CA MET A 31 -0.80 -14.93 -7.71
C MET A 31 -0.08 -13.65 -7.29
N ARG A 32 0.20 -12.73 -8.23
CA ARG A 32 0.78 -11.41 -7.91
C ARG A 32 -0.15 -10.60 -7.00
N THR A 33 -1.45 -10.63 -7.25
CA THR A 33 -2.44 -9.94 -6.40
C THR A 33 -2.45 -10.53 -4.99
N ALA A 34 -2.41 -11.85 -4.85
CA ALA A 34 -2.33 -12.53 -3.56
C ALA A 34 -1.03 -12.16 -2.80
N ILE A 35 0.12 -12.14 -3.48
CA ILE A 35 1.40 -11.72 -2.89
C ILE A 35 1.34 -10.26 -2.40
N LYS A 36 0.79 -9.34 -3.21
CA LYS A 36 0.62 -7.94 -2.84
C LYS A 36 -0.30 -7.79 -1.61
N HIS A 37 -1.32 -8.64 -1.49
CA HIS A 37 -2.22 -8.67 -0.34
C HIS A 37 -1.50 -9.19 0.91
N GLU A 38 -0.86 -10.36 0.83
CA GLU A 38 -0.15 -10.98 1.95
C GLU A 38 0.91 -10.03 2.52
N ARG A 39 1.71 -9.42 1.64
CA ARG A 39 2.75 -8.45 2.03
C ARG A 39 2.19 -7.21 2.74
N ARG A 40 0.98 -6.77 2.38
CA ARG A 40 0.31 -5.65 3.05
C ARG A 40 -0.11 -6.00 4.48
N ILE A 41 -0.56 -7.23 4.70
CA ILE A 41 -1.06 -7.68 5.99
C ILE A 41 0.09 -8.02 6.92
N GLU A 42 1.04 -8.84 6.44
CA GLU A 42 2.17 -9.34 7.25
C GLU A 42 3.07 -8.20 7.73
N LEU A 43 3.33 -7.20 6.87
CA LEU A 43 4.26 -6.10 7.16
C LEU A 43 3.53 -4.78 7.47
N ALA A 44 2.32 -4.88 8.02
CA ALA A 44 1.55 -3.71 8.40
C ALA A 44 2.29 -2.91 9.48
N PHE A 45 2.39 -1.59 9.29
CA PHE A 45 3.10 -0.66 10.20
C PHE A 45 4.63 -0.80 10.24
N GLU A 46 5.24 -1.45 9.24
CA GLU A 46 6.70 -1.60 9.10
C GLU A 46 7.28 -0.80 7.92
N ASP A 47 6.69 0.36 7.61
CA ASP A 47 7.14 1.28 6.54
C ASP A 47 7.22 0.70 5.11
N HIS A 48 6.62 -0.46 4.84
CA HIS A 48 6.70 -1.07 3.49
C HIS A 48 5.63 -0.54 2.52
N ARG A 49 4.42 -0.25 3.01
CA ARG A 49 3.25 -0.05 2.16
C ARG A 49 3.40 1.11 1.18
N TYR A 50 4.03 2.20 1.61
CA TYR A 50 4.21 3.38 0.77
C TYR A 50 5.12 3.10 -0.43
N TRP A 51 6.26 2.46 -0.18
CA TRP A 51 7.23 2.09 -1.22
C TRP A 51 6.72 0.99 -2.13
N ASP A 52 6.00 0.00 -1.58
CA ASP A 52 5.37 -1.07 -2.34
C ASP A 52 4.38 -0.53 -3.39
N LEU A 53 3.54 0.43 -3.01
CA LEU A 53 2.59 1.03 -3.94
C LEU A 53 3.28 1.83 -5.05
N ARG A 54 4.36 2.56 -4.75
CA ARG A 54 5.11 3.34 -5.74
C ARG A 54 5.82 2.43 -6.75
N ARG A 55 6.55 1.42 -6.28
CA ARG A 55 7.30 0.50 -7.18
C ARG A 55 6.40 -0.41 -8.02
N TRP A 56 5.15 -0.59 -7.61
CA TRP A 56 4.15 -1.33 -8.38
C TRP A 56 3.28 -0.45 -9.27
N ASP A 57 3.50 0.87 -9.26
CA ASP A 57 2.67 1.87 -9.93
C ASP A 57 1.17 1.84 -9.50
N ASP A 58 0.89 1.33 -8.30
CA ASP A 58 -0.45 1.28 -7.72
C ASP A 58 -0.77 2.56 -6.93
N ALA A 59 0.22 3.40 -6.64
CA ALA A 59 0.11 4.55 -5.74
C ALA A 59 -0.97 5.55 -6.21
N GLY A 60 -1.00 5.90 -7.49
CA GLY A 60 -2.01 6.79 -8.07
C GLY A 60 -3.44 6.28 -7.90
N THR A 61 -3.65 4.95 -7.83
CA THR A 61 -4.98 4.38 -7.61
C THR A 61 -5.29 4.23 -6.12
N VAL A 62 -4.35 3.72 -5.33
CA VAL A 62 -4.60 3.32 -3.93
C VAL A 62 -4.49 4.49 -2.96
N LEU A 63 -3.55 5.41 -3.19
CA LEU A 63 -3.34 6.56 -2.30
C LEU A 63 -4.31 7.72 -2.57
N ASN A 64 -4.98 7.75 -3.72
CA ASN A 64 -6.08 8.70 -4.00
C ASN A 64 -7.43 8.27 -3.40
N ARG A 65 -7.58 7.05 -2.89
CA ARG A 65 -8.83 6.63 -2.21
C ARG A 65 -8.96 7.40 -0.87
N PRO A 66 -10.15 7.88 -0.49
CA PRO A 66 -10.35 8.49 0.81
C PRO A 66 -10.00 7.50 1.92
N LEU A 67 -9.37 8.00 2.99
CA LEU A 67 -9.20 7.22 4.20
C LEU A 67 -10.57 7.13 4.87
N ARG A 68 -11.02 5.91 5.17
CA ARG A 68 -12.34 5.67 5.78
C ARG A 68 -12.17 5.17 7.21
N GLY A 69 -13.10 5.58 8.05
CA GLY A 69 -13.25 5.14 9.44
C GLY A 69 -14.70 4.79 9.72
N VAL A 70 -14.97 4.30 10.92
CA VAL A 70 -16.32 3.97 11.39
C VAL A 70 -16.56 4.73 12.68
N LYS A 71 -17.62 5.52 12.71
CA LYS A 71 -18.11 6.18 13.92
C LYS A 71 -19.04 5.21 14.64
N VAL A 72 -18.72 4.93 15.90
CA VAL A 72 -19.53 4.05 16.74
C VAL A 72 -20.31 4.91 17.73
N THR A 73 -21.64 4.80 17.70
CA THR A 73 -22.53 5.52 18.63
C THR A 73 -23.41 4.52 19.38
N ARG A 74 -23.78 4.85 20.62
CA ARG A 74 -24.73 4.04 21.39
C ARG A 74 -26.13 4.21 20.79
N SER A 75 -26.84 3.10 20.62
CA SER A 75 -28.22 3.07 20.12
C SER A 75 -29.02 2.11 21.00
N GLY A 76 -29.69 2.65 22.03
CA GLY A 76 -30.32 1.85 23.08
C GLY A 76 -29.32 0.95 23.79
N ASP A 77 -29.59 -0.36 23.77
CA ASP A 77 -28.74 -1.41 24.35
C ASP A 77 -27.62 -1.88 23.39
N GLY A 78 -27.58 -1.35 22.16
CA GLY A 78 -26.59 -1.72 21.15
C GLY A 78 -25.71 -0.55 20.67
N PHE A 79 -25.01 -0.81 19.57
CA PHE A 79 -24.15 0.16 18.89
C PHE A 79 -24.58 0.34 17.43
N ALA A 80 -24.58 1.57 16.96
CA ALA A 80 -24.69 1.92 15.54
C ALA A 80 -23.30 2.22 14.98
N TYR A 81 -23.06 1.78 13.75
CA TYR A 81 -21.79 1.92 13.04
C TYR A 81 -22.01 2.73 11.77
N THR A 82 -21.46 3.94 11.72
CA THR A 82 -21.62 4.84 10.57
C THR A 82 -20.25 5.05 9.92
N PRO A 83 -20.03 4.54 8.69
CA PRO A 83 -18.82 4.84 7.93
C PRO A 83 -18.71 6.34 7.65
N PHE A 84 -17.49 6.87 7.73
CA PHE A 84 -17.21 8.26 7.35
C PHE A 84 -15.83 8.37 6.70
N GLU A 85 -15.62 9.46 5.96
CA GLU A 85 -14.30 9.79 5.41
C GLU A 85 -13.49 10.54 6.46
N VAL A 86 -12.38 9.94 6.89
CA VAL A 86 -11.45 10.52 7.84
C VAL A 86 -10.62 11.61 7.16
N ALA A 87 -10.18 11.35 5.94
CA ALA A 87 -9.38 12.29 5.16
C ALA A 87 -9.52 12.03 3.67
N LYS A 88 -9.66 13.11 2.90
CA LYS A 88 -9.44 13.08 1.46
C LYS A 88 -7.93 13.04 1.22
N ARG A 89 -7.46 12.11 0.40
CA ARG A 89 -6.05 11.96 0.04
C ARG A 89 -5.84 12.32 -1.42
N ILE A 90 -4.67 12.90 -1.71
CA ILE A 90 -4.26 13.28 -3.06
C ILE A 90 -2.88 12.66 -3.30
N PHE A 91 -2.74 11.99 -4.44
CA PHE A 91 -1.48 11.48 -4.95
C PHE A 91 -1.40 11.78 -6.45
N ASP A 92 -0.58 12.75 -6.81
CA ASP A 92 -0.40 13.16 -8.20
C ASP A 92 0.67 12.28 -8.86
N ALA A 93 0.25 11.25 -9.59
CA ALA A 93 1.15 10.36 -10.31
C ALA A 93 1.36 10.85 -11.75
N PRO A 94 2.60 10.85 -12.29
CA PRO A 94 3.80 10.24 -11.71
C PRO A 94 4.63 11.17 -10.81
N LYS A 95 4.30 12.45 -10.67
CA LYS A 95 5.07 13.45 -9.92
C LYS A 95 5.46 12.98 -8.50
N MET A 96 4.49 12.53 -7.72
CA MET A 96 4.66 12.09 -6.34
C MET A 96 5.26 10.66 -6.21
N ASN A 97 5.54 9.98 -7.34
CA ASN A 97 6.36 8.76 -7.31
C ASN A 97 7.82 9.06 -6.98
N LEU A 98 8.27 10.32 -7.01
CA LEU A 98 9.57 10.79 -6.55
C LEU A 98 9.38 11.97 -5.59
N TYR A 99 10.26 12.11 -4.60
CA TYR A 99 10.27 13.30 -3.75
C TYR A 99 10.91 14.48 -4.51
N PRO A 100 10.50 15.73 -4.24
CA PRO A 100 11.22 16.88 -4.78
C PRO A 100 12.65 16.88 -4.23
N ILE A 101 13.62 17.13 -5.10
CA ILE A 101 14.98 17.44 -4.67
C ILE A 101 14.92 18.80 -3.95
N PRO A 102 15.49 18.94 -2.74
CA PRO A 102 15.47 20.20 -2.02
C PRO A 102 16.03 21.34 -2.88
N GLN A 103 15.30 22.45 -2.96
CA GLN A 103 15.66 23.58 -3.83
C GLN A 103 17.07 24.13 -3.54
N ALA A 104 17.48 24.11 -2.27
CA ALA A 104 18.83 24.54 -1.87
C ALA A 104 19.93 23.69 -2.51
N GLU A 105 19.71 22.38 -2.69
CA GLU A 105 20.69 21.49 -3.32
C GLU A 105 20.76 21.73 -4.84
N ILE A 106 19.64 22.02 -5.49
CA ILE A 106 19.61 22.41 -6.91
C ILE A 106 20.41 23.70 -7.12
N VAL A 107 20.15 24.73 -6.32
CA VAL A 107 20.87 26.01 -6.40
C VAL A 107 22.36 25.82 -6.11
N LYS A 108 22.72 25.05 -5.08
CA LYS A 108 24.11 24.75 -4.71
C LYS A 108 24.87 23.99 -5.80
N SER A 109 24.17 23.14 -6.57
CA SER A 109 24.78 22.39 -7.67
C SER A 109 25.22 23.25 -8.85
N GLY A 110 24.79 24.52 -8.91
CA GLY A 110 25.15 25.42 -10.01
C GLY A 110 24.60 24.98 -11.38
N GLY A 111 23.48 24.23 -11.39
CA GLY A 111 22.85 23.74 -12.62
C GLY A 111 23.25 22.33 -13.05
N VAL A 112 23.92 21.56 -12.18
CA VAL A 112 24.22 20.14 -12.42
C VAL A 112 23.05 19.22 -12.05
N LEU A 113 22.30 19.57 -11.01
CA LEU A 113 21.13 18.81 -10.58
C LEU A 113 19.85 19.40 -11.18
N ASP A 114 19.18 18.61 -12.01
CA ASP A 114 17.82 18.89 -12.47
C ASP A 114 16.78 18.36 -11.49
N GLN A 115 15.64 19.04 -11.41
CA GLN A 115 14.53 18.63 -10.56
C GLN A 115 13.84 17.35 -11.09
N ASN A 116 13.23 16.57 -10.18
CA ASN A 116 12.38 15.46 -10.55
C ASN A 116 11.13 15.95 -11.33
N PRO A 117 10.62 15.18 -12.31
CA PRO A 117 9.52 15.62 -13.17
C PRO A 117 8.29 16.11 -12.40
N GLY A 118 7.85 17.32 -12.72
CA GLY A 118 6.65 17.94 -12.18
C GLY A 118 6.82 18.68 -10.84
N TRP A 119 7.99 18.63 -10.21
CA TRP A 119 8.30 19.38 -8.99
C TRP A 119 8.90 20.76 -9.25
#